data_AF-A0A6A8APU8-F1
#
_entry.id   AF-A0A6A8APU8-F1
#
_cell.length_a   1.000
_cell.length_b   1.000
_cell.length_c   1.000
_cell.angle_alpha   90.00
_cell.angle_beta   90.00
_cell.angle_gamma   90.00
#
_symmetry.space_group_name_H-M   'P 1'
#
loop_
_entity.id
_entity.type
_entity.pdbx_description
1 polymer ?
#
loop_
_entity_poly.entity_id
_entity_poly.type
_entity_poly.pdbx_seq_one_letter_code
_entity_poly.pdbx_strand_id
1 'polypeptide(L)'
;MTNLNENPYQTMWFPTYRNTQKIRDIEENPKVLITFPSSRDGEYYEIEGRAEFEDDAVTAQKWRWWYLYWHPHKKMRFSFRY
;
A
#
# COMPACT_ATOMS: atom_id res chain seq x y z
N MET A 1 -0.24 4.68 -0.87
CA MET A 1 -0.34 3.44 -0.08
C MET A 1 0.85 3.44 0.84
N THR A 2 0.66 3.18 2.14
CA THR A 2 1.76 3.09 3.11
C THR A 2 1.79 1.67 3.64
N ASN A 3 2.94 1.01 3.56
CA ASN A 3 3.16 -0.32 4.13
C ASN A 3 3.27 -0.19 5.66
N LEU A 4 2.57 -1.03 6.40
CA LEU A 4 2.55 -1.02 7.87
C LEU A 4 2.96 -2.36 8.50
N ASN A 5 3.63 -3.20 7.72
CA ASN A 5 4.10 -4.47 8.23
C ASN A 5 5.39 -4.32 9.04
N GLU A 6 5.41 -4.99 10.20
CA GLU A 6 6.61 -5.22 11.00
C GLU A 6 7.48 -6.36 10.44
N ASN A 7 6.89 -7.25 9.63
CA ASN A 7 7.56 -8.38 9.00
C ASN A 7 7.28 -8.42 7.48
N PRO A 8 8.31 -8.32 6.61
CA PRO A 8 8.16 -8.35 5.16
C PRO A 8 7.80 -9.73 4.58
N TYR A 9 7.91 -10.80 5.39
CA TYR A 9 7.56 -12.17 5.01
C TYR A 9 6.14 -12.58 5.40
N GLN A 10 5.36 -11.65 5.96
CA GLN A 10 3.95 -11.86 6.30
C GLN A 10 3.04 -11.02 5.38
N THR A 11 1.73 -11.30 5.42
CA THR A 11 0.69 -10.59 4.66
C THR A 11 0.80 -9.08 4.84
N MET A 12 1.00 -8.35 3.74
CA MET A 12 1.14 -6.88 3.73
C MET A 12 -0.18 -6.16 3.58
N TRP A 13 -0.40 -5.15 4.43
CA TRP A 13 -1.64 -4.37 4.45
C TRP A 13 -1.43 -2.99 3.84
N PHE A 14 -2.25 -2.66 2.83
CA PHE A 14 -2.25 -1.37 2.16
C PHE A 14 -3.63 -0.73 2.19
N PRO A 15 -3.84 0.36 2.96
CA PRO A 15 -5.10 1.10 2.91
C PRO A 15 -5.24 1.77 1.54
N THR A 16 -6.44 1.73 0.96
CA THR A 16 -6.75 2.41 -0.29
C THR A 16 -8.26 2.62 -0.43
N TYR A 17 -8.65 3.56 -1.30
CA TYR A 17 -10.05 3.70 -1.68
C TYR A 17 -10.40 2.65 -2.74
N ARG A 18 -11.62 2.11 -2.66
CA ARG A 18 -12.16 1.15 -3.65
C ARG A 18 -12.18 1.73 -5.07
N ASN A 19 -12.34 3.05 -5.21
CA ASN A 19 -12.49 3.71 -6.52
C ASN A 19 -11.16 4.22 -7.08
N THR A 20 -10.11 3.40 -7.11
CA THR A 20 -8.81 3.78 -7.72
C THR A 20 -8.51 2.89 -8.92
N GLN A 21 -7.73 3.40 -9.88
CA GLN A 21 -7.30 2.60 -11.03
C GLN A 21 -6.56 1.33 -10.58
N LYS A 22 -5.72 1.43 -9.55
CA LYS A 22 -4.98 0.30 -9.00
C LYS A 22 -5.89 -0.82 -8.47
N ILE A 23 -7.09 -0.49 -7.97
CA ILE A 23 -8.06 -1.51 -7.55
C ILE A 23 -8.63 -2.26 -8.75
N ARG A 24 -9.00 -1.54 -9.82
CA ARG A 24 -9.46 -2.17 -11.06
C ARG A 24 -8.39 -3.11 -11.64
N ASP A 25 -7.13 -2.65 -11.63
CA ASP A 25 -6.01 -3.47 -12.11
C ASP A 25 -5.83 -4.76 -11.29
N ILE A 26 -6.06 -4.71 -9.97
CA ILE A 26 -5.99 -5.88 -9.07
C ILE A 26 -7.17 -6.83 -9.28
N GLU A 27 -8.37 -6.29 -9.50
CA GLU A 27 -9.57 -7.10 -9.81
C GLU A 27 -9.41 -7.85 -11.14
N GLU A 28 -8.78 -7.24 -12.14
CA GLU A 28 -8.45 -7.87 -13.43
C GLU A 28 -7.27 -8.84 -13.33
N ASN A 29 -6.23 -8.48 -12.58
CA ASN A 29 -5.05 -9.31 -12.37
C ASN A 29 -4.48 -9.13 -10.95
N PRO A 30 -4.66 -10.13 -10.06
CA PRO A 30 -4.23 -10.00 -8.67
C PRO A 30 -2.72 -10.09 -8.49
N LYS A 31 -1.93 -10.38 -9.54
CA LYS A 31 -0.46 -10.44 -9.45
C LYS A 31 0.11 -9.04 -9.20
N VAL A 32 0.92 -8.91 -8.15
CA VAL A 32 1.54 -7.65 -7.77
C VAL A 32 3.04 -7.81 -7.54
N LEU A 33 3.77 -6.75 -7.84
CA LEU A 33 5.18 -6.57 -7.52
C LEU A 33 5.28 -5.36 -6.58
N ILE A 34 5.90 -5.56 -5.43
CA ILE A 34 6.19 -4.51 -4.45
C ILE A 34 7.69 -4.30 -4.46
N THR A 35 8.12 -3.06 -4.70
CA THR A 35 9.52 -2.67 -4.69
C THR A 35 9.81 -1.74 -3.52
N PHE A 36 10.91 -1.98 -2.80
CA PHE A 36 11.38 -1.12 -1.73
C PHE A 36 12.86 -0.80 -1.92
N PRO A 37 13.27 0.45 -1.62
CA PRO A 37 14.67 0.82 -1.70
C PRO A 37 15.47 0.04 -0.66
N SER A 38 16.65 -0.44 -1.05
CA SER A 38 17.61 -0.99 -0.10
C SER A 38 18.42 0.12 0.57
N SER A 39 19.22 -0.24 1.57
CA SER A 39 20.19 0.68 2.18
C SER A 39 21.36 1.01 1.25
N ARG A 40 21.51 0.30 0.12
CA ARG A 40 22.54 0.55 -0.89
C ARG A 40 21.94 1.30 -2.06
N ASP A 41 22.67 2.32 -2.50
CA ASP A 41 22.26 3.13 -3.63
C ASP A 41 22.18 2.29 -4.91
N GLY A 42 21.10 2.45 -5.67
CA GLY A 42 20.82 1.67 -6.88
C GLY A 42 20.31 0.23 -6.66
N GLU A 43 20.25 -0.27 -5.42
CA GLU A 43 19.71 -1.61 -5.12
C GLU A 43 18.27 -1.51 -4.60
N TYR A 44 17.40 -2.37 -5.15
CA TYR A 44 16.01 -2.50 -4.74
C TYR A 44 15.71 -3.95 -4.34
N TYR A 45 14.81 -4.10 -3.38
CA TYR A 45 14.22 -5.38 -3.08
C TYR A 45 12.87 -5.49 -3.76
N GLU A 46 12.60 -6.67 -4.28
CA GLU A 46 11.41 -6.98 -5.05
C GLU A 46 10.67 -8.14 -4.37
N ILE A 47 9.37 -7.95 -4.12
CA ILE A 47 8.49 -8.99 -3.63
C ILE A 47 7.35 -9.16 -4.62
N GLU A 48 7.31 -10.33 -5.24
CA GLU A 48 6.18 -10.76 -6.06
C GLU A 48 5.15 -11.49 -5.20
N GLY A 49 3.87 -11.23 -5.47
CA GLY A 49 2.79 -11.87 -4.73
C GLY A 49 1.42 -11.67 -5.37
N ARG A 50 0.38 -11.95 -4.58
CA ARG A 50 -1.01 -11.69 -4.93
C ARG A 50 -1.61 -10.67 -3.98
N ALA A 51 -2.40 -9.74 -4.51
CA ALA A 51 -3.18 -8.80 -3.73
C ALA A 51 -4.66 -9.23 -3.72
N GLU A 52 -5.27 -9.17 -2.54
CA GLU A 52 -6.66 -9.53 -2.31
C GLU A 52 -7.35 -8.43 -1.48
N PHE A 53 -8.67 -8.36 -1.61
CA PHE A 53 -9.50 -7.48 -0.79
C PHE A 53 -9.93 -8.21 0.46
N GLU A 54 -10.00 -7.46 1.55
CA GLU A 54 -10.42 -7.96 2.84
C GLU A 54 -11.77 -7.38 3.23
N ASP A 55 -12.48 -8.11 4.09
CA ASP A 55 -13.83 -7.75 4.48
C ASP A 55 -13.87 -6.42 5.25
N ASP A 56 -15.03 -5.76 5.20
CA ASP A 56 -15.23 -4.49 5.89
C ASP A 56 -15.02 -4.62 7.41
N ALA A 57 -15.30 -5.79 8.00
CA ALA A 57 -15.06 -6.08 9.42
C ALA A 57 -13.56 -6.10 9.77
N VAL A 58 -12.74 -6.77 8.95
CA VAL A 58 -11.29 -6.84 9.12
C VAL A 58 -10.67 -5.46 8.87
N THR A 59 -11.17 -4.77 7.85
CA THR A 59 -10.78 -3.41 7.51
C THR A 59 -11.02 -2.47 8.70
N ALA A 60 -12.22 -2.52 9.31
CA ALA A 60 -12.56 -1.69 10.47
C ALA A 60 -11.66 -1.97 11.68
N GLN A 61 -11.32 -3.24 11.95
CA GLN A 61 -10.42 -3.61 13.05
C GLN A 61 -9.00 -3.07 12.83
N LYS A 62 -8.51 -3.13 11.59
CA LYS A 62 -7.15 -2.69 11.23
C LYS A 62 -7.09 -1.20 10.95
N TRP A 63 -8.21 -0.53 10.77
CA TRP A 63 -8.27 0.90 10.48
C TRP A 63 -7.73 1.72 11.66
N ARG A 64 -6.65 2.46 11.41
CA ARG A 64 -6.04 3.38 12.37
C ARG A 64 -6.36 4.83 11.98
N TRP A 65 -6.49 5.69 12.99
CA TRP A 65 -6.92 7.09 12.81
C TRP A 65 -5.98 7.91 11.91
N TRP A 66 -4.69 7.59 11.84
CA TRP A 66 -3.75 8.27 10.94
C TRP A 66 -3.95 7.94 9.46
N TYR A 67 -4.70 6.89 9.09
CA TYR A 67 -5.13 6.70 7.71
C TYR A 67 -6.04 7.83 7.21
N LEU A 68 -6.76 8.49 8.13
CA LEU A 68 -7.59 9.65 7.80
C LEU A 68 -6.77 10.88 7.44
N TYR A 69 -5.48 10.92 7.82
CA TYR A 69 -4.57 11.98 7.40
C TYR A 69 -4.05 11.75 5.97
N TRP A 70 -4.14 10.51 5.47
CA TRP A 70 -3.78 10.15 4.10
C TRP A 70 -5.00 10.34 3.17
N HIS A 71 -5.09 11.51 2.54
CA HIS A 71 -6.09 11.81 1.54
C HIS A 71 -5.47 11.79 0.14
N PRO A 72 -5.51 10.65 -0.59
CA PRO A 72 -4.97 10.60 -1.95
C PRO A 72 -5.69 11.52 -2.95
N HIS A 73 -6.90 12.01 -2.63
CA HIS A 73 -7.59 13.06 -3.40
C HIS A 73 -7.05 14.47 -3.14
N LYS A 74 -6.34 14.69 -2.03
CA LYS A 74 -5.60 15.94 -1.77
C LYS A 74 -4.23 15.82 -2.46
N LYS A 75 -4.16 16.24 -3.72
CA LYS A 75 -2.88 16.41 -4.43
C LYS A 75 -1.93 17.27 -3.58
N MET A 76 -0.79 16.68 -3.19
CA MET A 76 0.40 17.32 -2.60
C MET A 76 0.19 18.32 -1.46
N ARG A 77 0.41 17.87 -0.22
CA ARG A 77 0.83 18.76 0.89
C ARG A 77 2.27 18.54 1.36
N PHE A 78 2.99 17.58 0.78
CA PHE A 78 4.37 17.27 1.15
C PHE A 78 5.28 17.44 -0.06
N SER A 79 5.86 18.64 -0.18
CA SER A 79 7.18 18.78 -0.80
C SER A 79 8.21 18.48 0.29
N PHE A 80 8.90 17.34 0.20
CA PHE A 80 10.21 17.25 0.83
C PHE A 80 11.12 18.19 0.05
N ARG A 81 11.40 19.37 0.61
CA ARG A 81 12.50 20.19 0.15
C ARG A 81 13.77 19.51 0.66
N TYR A 82 14.60 19.11 -0.30
CA TYR A 82 16.00 18.73 -0.10
C TYR A 82 16.77 19.86 0.59
#